data_AF-A0A452ICV8-F1
#
_entry.id   AF-A0A452ICV8-F1
#
_cell.length_a   1.000
_cell.length_b   1.000
_cell.length_c   1.000
_cell.angle_alpha   90.00
_cell.angle_beta   90.00
_cell.angle_gamma   90.00
#
_symmetry.space_group_name_H-M   'P 1'
#
loop_
_entity.id
_entity.type
_entity.pdbx_description
1 polymer ?
#
loop_
_entity_poly.entity_id
_entity_poly.type
_entity_poly.pdbx_seq_one_letter_code
_entity_poly.pdbx_strand_id
1 'polypeptide(L)'
;MAWNEFSVLSWLRESRQSRKLILLIVFIALLLDNMLLTVVVPIIPSYLYSIKHQKNETEIQTMRPEIAASTVVSFQSIFSYYDNSTMDTGSQSDRTRSRDLFHTQTEQMVVNVTNVPSDCPTEDKDLLNENVQVGLLFASKATVQLITNPFIGPMTNRIGYQIPMFAGFCIMFLSTIMFAFSGSYTLLFIARSLQGVGSSCSSVAGMGMLASVYTNDEERGNAMGIALGGLAMGVLVGPPFGSVMYEFVGKTAPFLVLAALALLDGAVQLVILQPSRAQPETQKGTPLLTLLRDPYIIIAAGSICFANMAIAMLEPALPIWMMETMCSRKWQLGVAFLPASISYLIGTNIFGVLAHKMGRWLCALLGMIIVGISILCVPFAKNIYGLIAPNFGVGFAIGMVDSSMMPIMGYLVDLRHVSVYGSVYAIADVAFCMGFALGPSAGGAIAKAIGFPWLMTIIGIVDILFAPLCFFLRSPSAKEEKMAILMDHNCPLKTKMYTQNNVQSYPVGDDEESESDEY
;
A
#
# COMPACT_ATOMS: atom_id res chain seq x y z
N MET A 1 24.87 -20.16 33.04
CA MET A 1 23.60 -20.25 32.28
C MET A 1 22.42 -19.64 33.06
N ALA A 2 22.16 -20.06 34.31
CA ALA A 2 21.05 -19.55 35.13
C ALA A 2 21.05 -18.02 35.40
N TRP A 3 22.22 -17.37 35.51
CA TRP A 3 22.30 -15.91 35.71
C TRP A 3 21.96 -15.10 34.45
N ASN A 4 22.27 -15.63 33.25
CA ASN A 4 21.84 -15.00 31.98
C ASN A 4 20.34 -15.17 31.77
N GLU A 5 19.75 -16.31 32.15
CA GLU A 5 18.30 -16.50 32.07
C GLU A 5 17.55 -15.54 33.00
N PHE A 6 18.07 -15.30 34.21
CA PHE A 6 17.46 -14.36 35.16
C PHE A 6 17.55 -12.91 34.67
N SER A 7 18.69 -12.52 34.07
CA SER A 7 18.88 -11.20 33.46
C SER A 7 18.01 -11.01 32.21
N VAL A 8 17.83 -12.05 31.39
CA VAL A 8 16.98 -12.00 30.20
C VAL A 8 15.50 -11.96 30.61
N LEU A 9 15.09 -12.72 31.62
CA LEU A 9 13.71 -12.65 32.15
C LEU A 9 13.41 -11.31 32.83
N SER A 10 14.36 -10.75 33.60
CA SER A 10 14.17 -9.43 34.21
C SER A 10 14.13 -8.32 33.15
N TRP A 11 15.02 -8.39 32.16
CA TRP A 11 15.04 -7.45 31.03
C TRP A 11 13.78 -7.58 30.16
N LEU A 12 13.28 -8.80 29.92
CA LEU A 12 11.99 -9.03 29.26
C LEU A 12 10.83 -8.46 30.07
N ARG A 13 10.87 -8.56 31.39
CA ARG A 13 9.83 -8.04 32.28
C ARG A 13 9.79 -6.51 32.33
N GLU A 14 10.95 -5.85 32.36
CA GLU A 14 11.06 -4.39 32.24
C GLU A 14 10.69 -3.90 30.84
N SER A 15 11.18 -4.60 29.81
CA SER A 15 10.85 -4.31 28.41
C SER A 15 9.36 -4.41 28.14
N ARG A 16 8.66 -5.37 28.76
CA ARG A 16 7.20 -5.58 28.63
C ARG A 16 6.35 -4.39 29.10
N GLN A 17 6.86 -3.52 29.98
CA GLN A 17 6.15 -2.31 30.41
C GLN A 17 6.57 -1.04 29.64
N SER A 18 7.52 -1.14 28.71
CA SER A 18 8.02 0.01 27.97
C SER A 18 7.06 0.42 26.85
N ARG A 19 6.51 1.63 26.95
CA ARG A 19 5.66 2.25 25.91
C ARG A 19 6.38 2.34 24.55
N LYS A 20 7.70 2.53 24.57
CA LYS A 20 8.56 2.57 23.36
C LYS A 20 8.65 1.22 22.66
N LEU A 21 8.61 0.12 23.41
CA LEU A 21 8.65 -1.22 22.83
C LEU A 21 7.33 -1.56 22.15
N ILE A 22 6.20 -1.17 22.75
CA ILE A 22 4.88 -1.30 22.10
C ILE A 22 4.85 -0.53 20.79
N LEU A 23 5.32 0.72 20.79
CA LEU A 23 5.46 1.52 19.57
C LEU A 23 6.32 0.82 18.51
N LEU A 24 7.46 0.25 18.90
CA LEU A 24 8.35 -0.48 17.99
C LEU A 24 7.70 -1.75 17.41
N ILE A 25 6.94 -2.48 18.21
CA ILE A 25 6.19 -3.67 17.75
C ILE A 25 5.13 -3.25 16.73
N VAL A 26 4.34 -2.22 17.03
CA VAL A 26 3.32 -1.72 16.10
C VAL A 26 3.97 -1.18 14.81
N PHE A 27 5.13 -0.52 14.92
CA PHE A 27 5.90 -0.07 13.77
C PHE A 27 6.33 -1.24 12.86
N ILE A 28 6.93 -2.29 13.44
CA ILE A 28 7.37 -3.47 12.68
C ILE A 28 6.16 -4.19 12.07
N ALA A 29 5.07 -4.28 12.82
CA ALA A 29 3.83 -4.90 12.36
C ALA A 29 3.26 -4.20 11.12
N LEU A 30 3.15 -2.87 11.17
CA LEU A 30 2.71 -2.05 10.04
C LEU A 30 3.70 -2.11 8.87
N LEU A 31 5.00 -2.15 9.15
CA LEU A 31 6.03 -2.30 8.11
C LEU A 31 5.84 -3.61 7.35
N LEU A 32 5.73 -4.73 8.05
CA LEU A 32 5.64 -6.05 7.41
C LEU A 32 4.35 -6.23 6.61
N ASP A 33 3.21 -5.77 7.14
CA ASP A 33 1.93 -5.83 6.44
C ASP A 33 1.95 -4.99 5.15
N ASN A 34 2.50 -3.78 5.21
CA ASN A 34 2.58 -2.90 4.03
C ASN A 34 3.68 -3.32 3.05
N MET A 35 4.75 -3.97 3.53
CA MET A 35 5.71 -4.62 2.66
C MET A 35 5.07 -5.78 1.91
N LEU A 36 4.23 -6.61 2.57
CA LEU A 36 3.44 -7.68 1.94
C LEU A 36 2.37 -7.17 0.97
N LEU A 37 1.78 -6.00 1.24
CA LEU A 37 0.86 -5.34 0.32
C LEU A 37 1.57 -5.02 -1.01
N THR A 38 2.71 -4.32 -0.92
CA THR A 38 3.38 -3.65 -2.05
C THR A 38 4.42 -4.50 -2.79
N VAL A 39 5.04 -5.49 -2.14
CA VAL A 39 6.02 -6.42 -2.76
C VAL A 39 5.47 -7.12 -4.01
N VAL A 40 4.16 -7.27 -4.06
CA VAL A 40 3.44 -8.02 -5.09
C VAL A 40 3.19 -7.17 -6.34
N VAL A 41 3.20 -5.84 -6.21
CA VAL A 41 2.98 -4.86 -7.29
C VAL A 41 3.83 -5.17 -8.53
N PRO A 42 5.17 -5.27 -8.42
CA PRO A 42 6.00 -5.58 -9.58
C PRO A 42 5.96 -7.07 -10.00
N ILE A 43 5.52 -7.98 -9.11
CA ILE A 43 5.61 -9.43 -9.35
C ILE A 43 4.41 -9.93 -10.16
N ILE A 44 3.19 -9.58 -9.74
CA ILE A 44 1.96 -10.23 -10.21
C ILE A 44 1.71 -10.11 -11.71
N PRO A 45 1.89 -8.95 -12.36
CA PRO A 45 1.70 -8.85 -13.81
C PRO A 45 2.56 -9.87 -14.56
N SER A 46 3.86 -9.94 -14.23
CA SER A 46 4.79 -10.88 -14.85
C SER A 46 4.50 -12.34 -14.49
N TYR A 47 3.97 -12.59 -13.28
CA TYR A 47 3.67 -13.93 -12.80
C TYR A 47 2.44 -14.51 -13.50
N LEU A 48 1.36 -13.74 -13.62
CA LEU A 48 0.13 -14.15 -14.31
C LEU A 48 0.37 -14.37 -15.81
N TYR A 49 1.16 -13.50 -16.44
CA TYR A 49 1.60 -13.68 -17.81
C TYR A 49 2.31 -15.04 -18.00
N SER A 50 3.22 -15.39 -17.08
CA SER A 50 3.94 -16.68 -17.16
C SER A 50 3.03 -17.90 -16.99
N ILE A 51 2.00 -17.82 -16.13
CA ILE A 51 1.06 -18.94 -15.92
C ILE A 51 0.24 -19.21 -17.18
N LYS A 52 -0.25 -18.15 -17.85
CA LYS A 52 -1.07 -18.31 -19.06
C LYS A 52 -0.28 -18.85 -20.23
N HIS A 53 0.92 -18.32 -20.48
CA HIS A 53 1.76 -18.80 -21.58
C HIS A 53 2.22 -20.25 -21.35
N GLN A 54 2.57 -20.62 -20.12
CA GLN A 54 2.90 -22.01 -19.80
C GLN A 54 1.69 -22.95 -20.00
N LYS A 55 0.48 -22.49 -19.66
CA LYS A 55 -0.75 -23.25 -19.90
C LYS A 55 -1.07 -23.40 -21.39
N ASN A 56 -0.85 -22.36 -22.20
CA ASN A 56 -1.02 -22.41 -23.64
C ASN A 56 -0.01 -23.39 -24.29
N GLU A 57 1.25 -23.39 -23.86
CA GLU A 57 2.25 -24.37 -24.34
C GLU A 57 1.90 -25.81 -23.95
N THR A 58 1.39 -26.03 -22.73
CA THR A 58 0.94 -27.37 -22.32
C THR A 58 -0.33 -27.81 -23.03
N GLU A 59 -1.30 -26.92 -23.27
CA GLU A 59 -2.49 -27.22 -24.07
C GLU A 59 -2.12 -27.55 -25.53
N ILE A 60 -1.20 -26.81 -26.14
CA ILE A 60 -0.66 -27.09 -27.48
C ILE A 60 0.06 -28.46 -27.51
N GLN A 61 0.77 -28.84 -26.44
CA GLN A 61 1.41 -30.17 -26.36
C GLN A 61 0.42 -31.32 -26.14
N THR A 62 -0.73 -31.08 -25.50
CA THR A 62 -1.82 -32.08 -25.38
C THR A 62 -2.72 -32.18 -26.61
N MET A 63 -2.77 -31.17 -27.48
CA MET A 63 -3.30 -31.31 -28.84
C MET A 63 -2.23 -31.94 -29.74
N ARG A 64 -2.09 -33.27 -29.66
CA ARG A 64 -1.36 -34.03 -30.69
C ARG A 64 -1.89 -33.66 -32.09
N PRO A 65 -1.03 -33.36 -33.08
CA PRO A 65 -1.50 -33.24 -34.44
C PRO A 65 -1.97 -34.61 -34.93
N GLU A 66 -3.18 -34.67 -35.48
CA GLU A 66 -3.55 -35.78 -36.36
C GLU A 66 -2.51 -35.87 -37.47
N ILE A 67 -1.96 -37.06 -37.65
CA ILE A 67 -1.01 -37.38 -38.71
C ILE A 67 -1.76 -37.26 -40.04
N ALA A 68 -1.74 -36.06 -40.63
CA ALA A 68 -1.92 -35.90 -42.05
C ALA A 68 -0.58 -36.26 -42.71
N ALA A 69 -0.57 -37.34 -43.48
CA ALA A 69 0.59 -37.80 -44.22
C ALA A 69 1.11 -36.70 -45.15
N SER A 70 2.18 -36.02 -44.75
CA SER A 70 3.04 -35.24 -45.62
C SER A 70 4.46 -35.80 -45.53
N THR A 71 4.97 -36.22 -46.68
CA THR A 71 6.30 -36.81 -46.89
C THR A 71 7.40 -35.91 -46.33
N VAL A 72 7.97 -36.30 -45.19
CA VAL A 72 9.20 -35.72 -44.66
C VAL A 72 10.38 -36.30 -45.44
N VAL A 73 11.00 -35.48 -46.32
CA VAL A 73 12.33 -35.77 -46.86
C VAL A 73 13.34 -35.42 -45.76
N SER A 74 13.98 -36.43 -45.20
CA SER A 74 15.03 -36.29 -44.19
C SER A 74 16.33 -35.84 -44.86
N PHE A 75 16.77 -34.61 -44.63
CA PHE A 75 18.14 -34.17 -44.92
C PHE A 75 19.02 -34.44 -43.70
N GLN A 76 20.05 -35.27 -43.86
CA GLN A 76 21.12 -35.44 -42.87
C GLN A 76 22.40 -34.83 -43.44
N SER A 77 22.88 -33.75 -42.81
CA SER A 77 24.21 -33.21 -43.04
C SER A 77 25.16 -33.77 -41.97
N ILE A 78 26.23 -34.43 -42.42
CA ILE A 78 27.31 -34.91 -41.53
C ILE A 78 28.47 -33.93 -41.67
N PHE A 79 28.87 -33.33 -40.55
CA PHE A 79 30.00 -32.41 -40.48
C PHE A 79 31.30 -33.20 -40.25
N SER A 80 32.23 -33.17 -41.21
CA SER A 80 33.54 -33.83 -41.07
C SER A 80 34.57 -32.87 -40.49
N TYR A 81 34.99 -33.12 -39.24
CA TYR A 81 35.94 -32.28 -38.52
C TYR A 81 37.39 -32.34 -39.04
N TYR A 82 37.70 -33.29 -39.93
CA TYR A 82 39.07 -33.47 -40.44
C TYR A 82 39.39 -32.58 -41.65
N ASP A 83 38.36 -32.15 -42.39
CA ASP A 83 38.52 -31.41 -43.65
C ASP A 83 37.60 -30.17 -43.75
N ASN A 84 36.98 -29.79 -42.61
CA ASN A 84 36.14 -28.60 -42.43
C ASN A 84 35.10 -28.39 -43.56
N SER A 85 34.49 -29.48 -44.03
CA SER A 85 33.49 -29.47 -45.09
C SER A 85 32.22 -30.22 -44.67
N THR A 86 31.08 -29.67 -45.05
CA THR A 86 29.75 -30.26 -44.90
C THR A 86 29.36 -30.96 -46.20
N MET A 87 29.09 -32.27 -46.12
CA MET A 87 28.56 -33.03 -47.24
C MET A 87 27.05 -33.23 -47.04
N ASP A 88 26.25 -32.70 -47.96
CA ASP A 88 24.82 -32.98 -48.06
C ASP A 88 24.59 -34.18 -48.97
N THR A 89 24.02 -35.26 -48.44
CA THR A 89 23.63 -36.43 -49.22
C THR A 89 22.15 -36.35 -49.56
N GLY A 90 21.82 -35.59 -50.61
CA GLY A 90 20.51 -35.60 -51.25
C GLY A 90 20.52 -36.49 -52.49
N SER A 91 19.72 -37.57 -52.48
CA SER A 91 19.42 -38.34 -53.70
C SER A 91 18.60 -37.47 -54.66
N GLN A 92 19.18 -37.06 -55.78
CA GLN A 92 18.44 -36.53 -56.92
C GLN A 92 18.86 -37.28 -58.19
N SER A 93 17.94 -38.10 -58.67
CA SER A 93 17.96 -38.66 -60.02
C SER A 93 17.95 -37.54 -61.06
N ASP A 94 19.02 -37.51 -61.86
CA ASP A 94 19.17 -37.02 -63.23
C ASP A 94 18.23 -35.92 -63.74
N ARG A 95 18.83 -34.75 -64.05
CA ARG A 95 18.84 -34.18 -65.42
C ARG A 95 19.78 -32.96 -65.54
N THR A 96 20.95 -33.22 -66.12
CA THR A 96 21.67 -32.47 -67.17
C THR A 96 21.67 -30.91 -67.23
N ARG A 97 22.92 -30.40 -67.34
CA ARG A 97 23.43 -29.11 -67.92
C ARG A 97 23.36 -27.87 -67.02
N SER A 98 24.39 -27.05 -66.86
CA SER A 98 25.72 -26.88 -67.46
C SER A 98 26.63 -26.22 -66.43
N ARG A 99 27.94 -26.50 -66.52
CA ARG A 99 29.00 -25.82 -65.78
C ARG A 99 29.09 -24.36 -66.22
N ASP A 100 29.00 -23.43 -65.28
CA ASP A 100 29.67 -22.13 -65.40
C ASP A 100 30.32 -21.74 -64.07
N LEU A 101 31.56 -21.27 -64.24
CA LEU A 101 32.60 -21.07 -63.25
C LEU A 101 32.39 -19.70 -62.59
N PHE A 102 31.93 -19.65 -61.34
CA PHE A 102 31.84 -18.37 -60.61
C PHE A 102 33.15 -18.04 -59.90
N HIS A 103 33.74 -16.92 -60.31
CA HIS A 103 34.74 -16.17 -59.55
C HIS A 103 34.18 -15.81 -58.17
N THR A 104 34.82 -16.27 -57.11
CA THR A 104 34.52 -15.87 -55.73
C THR A 104 35.03 -14.44 -55.52
N GLN A 105 34.15 -13.44 -55.63
CA GLN A 105 34.36 -12.16 -54.97
C GLN A 105 33.99 -12.33 -53.50
N THR A 106 34.93 -12.00 -52.62
CA THR A 106 34.75 -11.96 -51.18
C THR A 106 33.78 -10.82 -50.83
N GLU A 107 32.48 -11.05 -50.91
CA GLU A 107 31.54 -10.26 -50.12
C GLU A 107 31.71 -10.71 -48.67
N GLN A 108 32.30 -9.83 -47.86
CA GLN A 108 32.09 -9.86 -46.43
C GLN A 108 30.57 -9.80 -46.22
N MET A 109 29.97 -10.96 -45.95
CA MET A 109 28.69 -10.99 -45.25
C MET A 109 28.97 -10.33 -43.91
N VAL A 110 28.73 -9.02 -43.85
CA VAL A 110 28.36 -8.34 -42.63
C VAL A 110 27.20 -9.17 -42.11
N VAL A 111 27.49 -10.04 -41.14
CA VAL A 111 26.47 -10.53 -40.24
C VAL A 111 25.96 -9.25 -39.61
N ASN A 112 24.86 -8.73 -40.13
CA ASN A 112 24.06 -7.75 -39.44
C ASN A 112 23.70 -8.42 -38.12
N VAL A 113 24.49 -8.16 -37.09
CA VAL A 113 24.06 -8.30 -35.70
C VAL A 113 23.09 -7.16 -35.45
N THR A 114 21.94 -7.24 -36.11
CA THR A 114 20.72 -6.52 -35.75
C THR A 114 19.67 -7.54 -35.39
N ASN A 115 20.04 -8.44 -34.48
CA ASN A 115 19.08 -9.19 -33.66
C ASN A 115 19.36 -8.84 -32.21
N VAL A 116 19.07 -7.59 -31.83
CA VAL A 116 18.53 -7.38 -30.48
C VAL A 116 17.07 -7.81 -30.63
N PRO A 117 16.60 -8.88 -29.96
CA PRO A 117 15.17 -9.13 -29.96
C PRO A 117 14.53 -7.88 -29.37
N SER A 118 13.65 -7.25 -30.15
CA SER A 118 12.74 -6.23 -29.65
C SER A 118 11.81 -6.92 -28.65
N ASP A 119 12.26 -7.06 -27.41
CA ASP A 119 11.56 -7.61 -26.24
C ASP A 119 10.41 -6.67 -25.77
N CYS A 120 9.80 -5.92 -26.69
CA CYS A 120 8.55 -5.22 -26.42
C CYS A 120 7.44 -6.18 -26.84
N PRO A 121 6.61 -6.71 -25.92
CA PRO A 121 5.43 -7.45 -26.33
C PRO A 121 4.57 -6.52 -27.21
N THR A 122 4.39 -6.91 -28.47
CA THR A 122 3.49 -6.24 -29.42
C THR A 122 2.08 -6.23 -28.84
N GLU A 123 1.30 -5.18 -29.16
CA GLU A 123 -0.07 -4.90 -28.68
C GLU A 123 -1.00 -6.12 -28.63
N ASP A 124 -0.88 -6.94 -27.58
CA ASP A 124 -1.69 -8.12 -27.39
C ASP A 124 -2.89 -7.76 -26.51
N LYS A 125 -4.09 -7.98 -27.06
CA LYS A 125 -5.39 -7.83 -26.35
C LYS A 125 -5.45 -8.63 -25.04
N ASP A 126 -4.54 -9.58 -24.84
CA ASP A 126 -4.40 -10.39 -23.63
C ASP A 126 -3.86 -9.60 -22.43
N LEU A 127 -2.97 -8.62 -22.61
CA LEU A 127 -2.44 -7.77 -21.53
C LEU A 127 -3.54 -6.89 -20.92
N LEU A 128 -4.45 -6.37 -21.75
CA LEU A 128 -5.60 -5.58 -21.30
C LEU A 128 -6.57 -6.36 -20.42
N ASN A 129 -6.76 -7.66 -20.67
CA ASN A 129 -7.56 -8.52 -19.80
C ASN A 129 -6.83 -8.84 -18.48
N GLU A 130 -5.50 -8.80 -18.49
CA GLU A 130 -4.69 -8.95 -17.28
C GLU A 130 -4.85 -7.77 -16.34
N ASN A 131 -4.99 -6.53 -16.84
CA ASN A 131 -5.19 -5.34 -15.99
C ASN A 131 -6.35 -5.51 -15.00
N VAL A 132 -7.44 -6.12 -15.45
CA VAL A 132 -8.61 -6.39 -14.62
C VAL A 132 -8.34 -7.52 -13.61
N GLN A 133 -7.69 -8.60 -14.03
CA GLN A 133 -7.36 -9.73 -13.13
C GLN A 133 -6.34 -9.34 -12.06
N VAL A 134 -5.32 -8.56 -12.45
CA VAL A 134 -4.30 -7.95 -11.60
C VAL A 134 -4.98 -7.00 -10.62
N GLY A 135 -5.75 -6.03 -11.11
CA GLY A 135 -6.48 -5.08 -10.27
C GLY A 135 -7.40 -5.74 -9.24
N LEU A 136 -8.17 -6.76 -9.66
CA LEU A 136 -9.05 -7.51 -8.76
C LEU A 136 -8.26 -8.30 -7.69
N LEU A 137 -7.08 -8.83 -8.05
CA LEU A 137 -6.21 -9.52 -7.11
C LEU A 137 -5.65 -8.55 -6.04
N PHE A 138 -5.23 -7.35 -6.42
CA PHE A 138 -4.81 -6.29 -5.47
C PHE A 138 -5.96 -5.88 -4.56
N ALA A 139 -7.14 -5.63 -5.13
CA ALA A 139 -8.32 -5.22 -4.40
C ALA A 139 -8.84 -6.27 -3.40
N SER A 140 -8.59 -7.57 -3.64
CA SER A 140 -9.10 -8.65 -2.79
C SER A 140 -8.62 -8.55 -1.34
N LYS A 141 -7.35 -8.18 -1.09
CA LYS A 141 -6.82 -7.94 0.27
C LYS A 141 -7.60 -6.81 0.96
N ALA A 142 -7.65 -5.66 0.31
CA ALA A 142 -8.28 -4.45 0.86
C ALA A 142 -9.80 -4.63 1.04
N THR A 143 -10.47 -5.37 0.15
CA THR A 143 -11.91 -5.66 0.25
C THR A 143 -12.22 -6.53 1.47
N VAL A 144 -11.43 -7.58 1.70
CA VAL A 144 -11.64 -8.44 2.87
C VAL A 144 -11.25 -7.72 4.16
N GLN A 145 -10.20 -6.90 4.13
CA GLN A 145 -9.81 -6.04 5.25
C GLN A 145 -10.94 -5.05 5.60
N LEU A 146 -11.51 -4.37 4.59
CA LEU A 146 -12.66 -3.46 4.71
C LEU A 146 -13.85 -4.12 5.41
N ILE A 147 -14.18 -5.36 5.03
CA ILE A 147 -15.29 -6.12 5.62
C ILE A 147 -14.95 -6.54 7.06
N THR A 148 -13.68 -6.88 7.33
CA THR A 148 -13.27 -7.43 8.63
C THR A 148 -13.08 -6.36 9.71
N ASN A 149 -12.57 -5.18 9.35
CA ASN A 149 -12.31 -4.05 10.26
C ASN A 149 -13.43 -3.73 11.29
N PRO A 150 -14.71 -3.60 10.91
CA PRO A 150 -15.77 -3.28 11.87
C PRO A 150 -16.02 -4.36 12.92
N PHE A 151 -15.60 -5.61 12.68
CA PHE A 151 -15.72 -6.72 13.62
C PHE A 151 -14.54 -6.79 14.61
N ILE A 152 -13.36 -6.35 14.19
CA ILE A 152 -12.14 -6.41 15.01
C ILE A 152 -12.20 -5.42 16.18
N GLY A 153 -12.73 -4.21 15.98
CA GLY A 153 -12.84 -3.21 17.07
C GLY A 153 -13.62 -3.68 18.30
N PRO A 154 -14.86 -4.20 18.14
CA PRO A 154 -15.59 -4.81 19.26
C PRO A 154 -14.88 -6.05 19.84
N MET A 155 -14.17 -6.81 19.00
CA MET A 155 -13.39 -7.97 19.44
C MET A 155 -12.24 -7.54 20.36
N THR A 156 -11.47 -6.51 20.00
CA THR A 156 -10.37 -5.99 20.82
C THR A 156 -10.87 -5.49 22.19
N ASN A 157 -12.09 -4.95 22.26
CA ASN A 157 -12.67 -4.50 23.53
C ASN A 157 -13.02 -5.65 24.48
N ARG A 158 -13.31 -6.85 23.95
CA ARG A 158 -13.71 -8.03 24.76
C ARG A 158 -12.54 -8.91 25.15
N ILE A 159 -11.61 -9.15 24.21
CA ILE A 159 -10.50 -10.10 24.39
C ILE A 159 -9.12 -9.42 24.49
N GLY A 160 -9.08 -8.09 24.44
CA GLY A 160 -7.85 -7.29 24.43
C GLY A 160 -7.23 -7.16 23.04
N TYR A 161 -6.28 -6.24 22.90
CA TYR A 161 -5.58 -5.97 21.63
C TYR A 161 -4.57 -7.07 21.24
N GLN A 162 -3.99 -7.76 22.22
CA GLN A 162 -2.85 -8.68 22.01
C GLN A 162 -3.24 -9.96 21.25
N ILE A 163 -4.43 -10.52 21.57
CA ILE A 163 -4.89 -11.78 20.98
C ILE A 163 -5.23 -11.63 19.49
N PRO A 164 -6.04 -10.62 19.07
CA PRO A 164 -6.27 -10.35 17.65
C PRO A 164 -4.97 -10.10 16.88
N MET A 165 -4.06 -9.30 17.44
CA MET A 165 -2.79 -8.97 16.78
C MET A 165 -1.97 -10.22 16.46
N PHE A 166 -1.75 -11.11 17.45
CA PHE A 166 -1.03 -12.36 17.24
C PHE A 166 -1.73 -13.30 16.25
N ALA A 167 -3.05 -13.43 16.34
CA ALA A 167 -3.84 -14.21 15.39
C ALA A 167 -3.69 -13.65 13.95
N GLY A 168 -3.63 -12.33 13.81
CA GLY A 168 -3.37 -11.64 12.55
C GLY A 168 -2.05 -12.06 11.91
N PHE A 169 -0.95 -12.07 12.66
CA PHE A 169 0.36 -12.52 12.16
C PHE A 169 0.38 -14.00 11.78
N CYS A 170 -0.28 -14.87 12.54
CA CYS A 170 -0.43 -16.27 12.16
C CYS A 170 -1.16 -16.40 10.82
N ILE A 171 -2.26 -15.67 10.64
CA ILE A 171 -3.03 -15.66 9.39
C ILE A 171 -2.18 -15.11 8.24
N MET A 172 -1.43 -14.02 8.45
CA MET A 172 -0.51 -13.48 7.43
C MET A 172 0.59 -14.47 7.06
N PHE A 173 1.15 -15.19 8.03
CA PHE A 173 2.17 -16.22 7.79
C PHE A 173 1.63 -17.36 6.91
N LEU A 174 0.52 -17.99 7.33
CA LEU A 174 -0.09 -19.10 6.58
C LEU A 174 -0.50 -18.68 5.17
N SER A 175 -1.14 -17.51 5.04
CA SER A 175 -1.56 -16.98 3.74
C SER A 175 -0.39 -16.63 2.83
N THR A 176 0.72 -16.13 3.37
CA THR A 176 1.93 -15.83 2.58
C THR A 176 2.63 -17.10 2.10
N ILE A 177 2.68 -18.16 2.92
CA ILE A 177 3.16 -19.47 2.46
C ILE A 177 2.25 -20.00 1.35
N MET A 178 0.94 -19.91 1.53
CA MET A 178 -0.02 -20.34 0.50
C MET A 178 0.15 -19.54 -0.80
N PHE A 179 0.45 -18.24 -0.71
CA PHE A 179 0.76 -17.40 -1.86
C PHE A 179 2.05 -17.85 -2.56
N ALA A 180 3.12 -18.13 -1.79
CA ALA A 180 4.42 -18.55 -2.30
C ALA A 180 4.36 -19.84 -3.15
N PHE A 181 3.53 -20.81 -2.73
CA PHE A 181 3.36 -22.09 -3.43
C PHE A 181 2.11 -22.15 -4.31
N SER A 182 1.49 -21.01 -4.59
CA SER A 182 0.33 -20.98 -5.47
C SER A 182 0.71 -21.31 -6.91
N GLY A 183 -0.13 -22.08 -7.60
CA GLY A 183 0.00 -22.38 -9.04
C GLY A 183 -1.23 -21.98 -9.85
N SER A 184 -2.22 -21.33 -9.21
CA SER A 184 -3.50 -20.96 -9.81
C SER A 184 -3.95 -19.59 -9.32
N TYR A 185 -4.58 -18.82 -10.20
CA TYR A 185 -5.17 -17.52 -9.89
C TYR A 185 -6.13 -17.59 -8.69
N THR A 186 -6.93 -18.65 -8.58
CA THR A 186 -7.88 -18.83 -7.48
C THR A 186 -7.15 -18.97 -6.14
N LEU A 187 -6.03 -19.70 -6.10
CA LEU A 187 -5.26 -19.87 -4.86
C LEU A 187 -4.57 -18.55 -4.46
N LEU A 188 -4.03 -17.81 -5.42
CA LEU A 188 -3.49 -16.45 -5.21
C LEU A 188 -4.56 -15.52 -4.62
N PHE A 189 -5.78 -15.55 -5.19
CA PHE A 189 -6.90 -14.72 -4.75
C PHE A 189 -7.32 -15.04 -3.32
N ILE A 190 -7.45 -16.34 -2.98
CA ILE A 190 -7.77 -16.78 -1.61
C ILE A 190 -6.66 -16.38 -0.65
N ALA A 191 -5.39 -16.52 -1.04
CA ALA A 191 -4.26 -16.12 -0.22
C ALA A 191 -4.24 -14.62 0.08
N ARG A 192 -4.50 -13.77 -0.92
CA ARG A 192 -4.62 -12.31 -0.71
C ARG A 192 -5.81 -11.93 0.15
N SER A 193 -6.95 -12.58 -0.07
CA SER A 193 -8.15 -12.40 0.76
C SER A 193 -7.85 -12.72 2.22
N LEU A 194 -7.14 -13.83 2.49
CA LEU A 194 -6.76 -14.23 3.84
C LEU A 194 -5.73 -13.27 4.47
N GLN A 195 -4.80 -12.71 3.68
CA GLN A 195 -3.92 -11.62 4.14
C GLN A 195 -4.71 -10.38 4.58
N GLY A 196 -5.85 -10.09 3.95
CA GLY A 196 -6.74 -8.99 4.36
C GLY A 196 -7.31 -9.17 5.77
N VAL A 197 -7.69 -10.41 6.12
CA VAL A 197 -8.11 -10.76 7.49
C VAL A 197 -6.95 -10.54 8.47
N GLY A 198 -5.76 -11.06 8.16
CA GLY A 198 -4.58 -10.90 9.01
C GLY A 198 -4.18 -9.43 9.23
N SER A 199 -4.22 -8.65 8.15
CA SER A 199 -3.94 -7.22 8.13
C SER A 199 -4.93 -6.43 9.01
N SER A 200 -6.24 -6.68 8.90
CA SER A 200 -7.26 -6.01 9.75
C SER A 200 -7.03 -6.24 11.25
N CYS A 201 -6.65 -7.47 11.62
CA CYS A 201 -6.36 -7.83 13.00
C CYS A 201 -5.11 -7.09 13.53
N SER A 202 -4.10 -6.92 12.68
CA SER A 202 -2.85 -6.25 13.04
C SER A 202 -3.00 -4.73 13.08
N SER A 203 -3.58 -4.11 12.04
CA SER A 203 -3.70 -2.65 11.91
C SER A 203 -4.61 -2.07 13.00
N VAL A 204 -5.82 -2.60 13.15
CA VAL A 204 -6.82 -2.10 14.11
C VAL A 204 -6.34 -2.33 15.54
N ALA A 205 -5.81 -3.52 15.85
CA ALA A 205 -5.34 -3.81 17.20
C ALA A 205 -4.06 -3.05 17.56
N GLY A 206 -3.12 -2.92 16.62
CA GLY A 206 -1.87 -2.18 16.82
C GLY A 206 -2.11 -0.69 17.06
N MET A 207 -2.93 -0.04 16.22
CA MET A 207 -3.25 1.38 16.38
C MET A 207 -4.11 1.64 17.62
N GLY A 208 -5.07 0.77 17.92
CA GLY A 208 -5.87 0.85 19.15
C GLY A 208 -5.01 0.69 20.42
N MET A 209 -4.07 -0.26 20.42
CA MET A 209 -3.11 -0.45 21.50
C MET A 209 -2.26 0.80 21.69
N LEU A 210 -1.73 1.39 20.62
CA LEU A 210 -0.91 2.60 20.70
C LEU A 210 -1.71 3.79 21.25
N ALA A 211 -2.95 3.97 20.79
CA ALA A 211 -3.84 5.02 21.28
C ALA A 211 -4.17 4.85 22.77
N SER A 212 -4.30 3.62 23.26
CA SER A 212 -4.56 3.35 24.69
C SER A 212 -3.35 3.62 25.60
N VAL A 213 -2.14 3.50 25.05
CA VAL A 213 -0.88 3.66 25.80
C VAL A 213 -0.44 5.14 25.86
N TYR A 214 -0.75 5.92 24.82
CA TYR A 214 -0.40 7.33 24.72
C TYR A 214 -1.65 8.20 24.87
N THR A 215 -1.88 8.71 26.08
CA THR A 215 -3.10 9.48 26.42
C THR A 215 -3.00 10.97 26.07
N ASN A 216 -1.80 11.56 26.10
CA ASN A 216 -1.58 12.96 25.78
C ASN A 216 -1.70 13.17 24.26
N ASP A 217 -2.50 14.13 23.79
CA ASP A 217 -2.75 14.33 22.34
C ASP A 217 -1.47 14.59 21.53
N GLU A 218 -0.52 15.34 22.09
CA GLU A 218 0.78 15.62 21.45
C GLU A 218 1.67 14.36 21.38
N GLU A 219 1.81 13.63 22.49
CA GLU A 219 2.60 12.38 22.51
C GLU A 219 1.96 11.30 21.64
N ARG A 220 0.63 11.22 21.62
CA ARG A 220 -0.16 10.31 20.80
C ARG A 220 0.03 10.61 19.32
N GLY A 221 -0.09 11.87 18.92
CA GLY A 221 0.15 12.30 17.54
C GLY A 221 1.56 11.94 17.08
N ASN A 222 2.57 12.19 17.91
CA ASN A 222 3.95 11.81 17.61
C ASN A 222 4.17 10.29 17.53
N ALA A 223 3.61 9.53 18.48
CA ALA A 223 3.69 8.07 18.47
C ALA A 223 3.00 7.46 17.23
N MET A 224 1.82 7.96 16.86
CA MET A 224 1.12 7.54 15.65
C MET A 224 1.88 7.92 14.38
N GLY A 225 2.48 9.11 14.33
CA GLY A 225 3.36 9.51 13.23
C GLY A 225 4.55 8.56 13.05
N ILE A 226 5.20 8.17 14.15
CA ILE A 226 6.28 7.17 14.13
C ILE A 226 5.76 5.82 13.63
N ALA A 227 4.63 5.33 14.17
CA ALA A 227 4.05 4.04 13.75
C ALA A 227 3.67 4.02 12.26
N LEU A 228 3.08 5.10 11.74
CA LEU A 228 2.80 5.29 10.30
C LEU A 228 4.09 5.38 9.47
N GLY A 229 5.20 5.82 10.07
CA GLY A 229 6.53 5.68 9.47
C GLY A 229 6.87 4.21 9.15
N GLY A 230 6.36 3.24 9.90
CA GLY A 230 6.51 1.81 9.62
C GLY A 230 5.77 1.42 8.34
N LEU A 231 4.52 1.87 8.20
CA LEU A 231 3.75 1.74 6.95
C LEU A 231 4.51 2.35 5.77
N ALA A 232 5.03 3.58 5.92
CA ALA A 232 5.82 4.25 4.88
C ALA A 232 7.10 3.49 4.51
N MET A 233 7.80 2.94 5.48
CA MET A 233 8.96 2.07 5.26
C MET A 233 8.57 0.78 4.54
N GLY A 234 7.43 0.18 4.87
CA GLY A 234 6.92 -1.01 4.19
C GLY A 234 6.63 -0.75 2.71
N VAL A 235 5.94 0.35 2.41
CA VAL A 235 5.68 0.80 1.02
C VAL A 235 6.98 1.12 0.27
N LEU A 236 7.98 1.68 0.96
CA LEU A 236 9.31 1.97 0.39
C LEU A 236 10.14 0.75 0.05
N VAL A 237 10.23 -0.18 0.99
CA VAL A 237 11.10 -1.35 0.82
C VAL A 237 10.42 -2.41 -0.04
N GLY A 238 9.09 -2.49 -0.03
CA GLY A 238 8.31 -3.55 -0.67
C GLY A 238 8.58 -3.73 -2.16
N PRO A 239 8.27 -2.76 -3.05
CA PRO A 239 8.42 -2.94 -4.50
C PRO A 239 9.87 -3.22 -4.94
N PRO A 240 10.90 -2.51 -4.45
CA PRO A 240 12.30 -2.83 -4.77
C PRO A 240 12.73 -4.20 -4.26
N PHE A 241 12.36 -4.56 -3.03
CA PHE A 241 12.67 -5.87 -2.47
C PHE A 241 12.02 -6.97 -3.31
N GLY A 242 10.75 -6.80 -3.67
CA GLY A 242 9.98 -7.73 -4.47
C GLY A 242 10.57 -7.91 -5.87
N SER A 243 10.87 -6.81 -6.56
CA SER A 243 11.39 -6.86 -7.93
C SER A 243 12.79 -7.51 -8.00
N VAL A 244 13.70 -7.15 -7.08
CA VAL A 244 15.06 -7.70 -7.03
C VAL A 244 15.05 -9.17 -6.64
N MET A 245 14.32 -9.55 -5.58
CA MET A 245 14.28 -10.95 -5.14
C MET A 245 13.61 -11.86 -6.18
N TYR A 246 12.57 -11.37 -6.85
CA TYR A 246 11.88 -12.10 -7.90
C TYR A 246 12.77 -12.34 -9.14
N GLU A 247 13.58 -11.35 -9.53
CA GLU A 247 14.45 -11.44 -10.72
C GLU A 247 15.69 -12.30 -10.46
N PHE A 248 16.36 -12.14 -9.31
CA PHE A 248 17.66 -12.78 -9.07
C PHE A 248 17.60 -14.09 -8.29
N VAL A 249 16.62 -14.28 -7.40
CA VAL A 249 16.55 -15.47 -6.52
C VAL A 249 15.48 -16.44 -6.99
N GLY A 250 14.33 -15.91 -7.42
CA GLY A 250 13.27 -16.69 -8.05
C GLY A 250 11.87 -16.34 -7.54
N LYS A 251 10.86 -16.97 -8.16
CA LYS A 251 9.44 -16.61 -8.01
C LYS A 251 8.91 -16.72 -6.58
N THR A 252 9.37 -17.71 -5.82
CA THR A 252 8.87 -18.03 -4.46
C THR A 252 9.65 -17.32 -3.35
N ALA A 253 10.87 -16.87 -3.62
CA ALA A 253 11.80 -16.32 -2.64
C ALA A 253 11.27 -15.09 -1.87
N PRO A 254 10.73 -14.01 -2.50
CA PRO A 254 10.28 -12.83 -1.77
C PRO A 254 9.20 -13.16 -0.74
N PHE A 255 8.31 -14.10 -1.06
CA PHE A 255 7.21 -14.52 -0.20
C PHE A 255 7.68 -15.38 0.97
N LEU A 256 8.64 -16.28 0.75
CA LEU A 256 9.19 -17.10 1.84
C LEU A 256 9.96 -16.26 2.86
N VAL A 257 10.73 -15.27 2.41
CA VAL A 257 11.42 -14.34 3.31
C VAL A 257 10.40 -13.52 4.12
N LEU A 258 9.35 -13.00 3.48
CA LEU A 258 8.30 -12.26 4.18
C LEU A 258 7.49 -13.13 5.15
N ALA A 259 7.23 -14.39 4.80
CA ALA A 259 6.60 -15.35 5.71
C ALA A 259 7.49 -15.59 6.94
N ALA A 260 8.80 -15.78 6.76
CA ALA A 260 9.72 -15.94 7.87
C ALA A 260 9.76 -14.70 8.78
N LEU A 261 9.75 -13.50 8.20
CA LEU A 261 9.69 -12.24 8.96
C LEU A 261 8.36 -12.08 9.72
N ALA A 262 7.22 -12.41 9.10
CA ALA A 262 5.92 -12.38 9.75
C ALA A 262 5.82 -13.39 10.91
N LEU A 263 6.42 -14.58 10.75
CA LEU A 263 6.50 -15.57 11.82
C LEU A 263 7.39 -15.09 12.97
N LEU A 264 8.54 -14.49 12.67
CA LEU A 264 9.45 -13.93 13.66
C LEU A 264 8.77 -12.82 14.45
N ASP A 265 8.07 -11.90 13.77
CA ASP A 265 7.34 -10.81 14.42
C ASP A 265 6.21 -11.34 15.30
N GLY A 266 5.42 -12.31 14.81
CA GLY A 266 4.42 -13.00 15.61
C GLY A 266 5.00 -13.68 16.87
N ALA A 267 6.17 -14.30 16.76
CA ALA A 267 6.86 -14.91 17.89
C ALA A 267 7.34 -13.86 18.91
N VAL A 268 7.93 -12.76 18.43
CA VAL A 268 8.35 -11.61 19.25
C VAL A 268 7.16 -11.02 19.99
N GLN A 269 6.04 -10.83 19.31
CA GLN A 269 4.78 -10.38 19.91
C GLN A 269 4.27 -11.33 20.99
N LEU A 270 4.29 -12.65 20.76
CA LEU A 270 3.84 -13.63 21.75
C LEU A 270 4.70 -13.59 23.02
N VAL A 271 6.01 -13.42 22.89
CA VAL A 271 6.94 -13.35 24.02
C VAL A 271 6.76 -12.04 24.80
N ILE A 272 6.61 -10.92 24.10
CA ILE A 272 6.54 -9.58 24.72
C ILE A 272 5.13 -9.28 25.23
N LEU A 273 4.13 -9.38 24.37
CA LEU A 273 2.73 -8.98 24.61
C LEU A 273 1.92 -10.08 25.30
N GLN A 274 2.49 -10.84 26.24
CA GLN A 274 1.80 -11.95 26.91
C GLN A 274 0.32 -11.60 27.17
N PRO A 275 -0.63 -12.46 26.73
CA PRO A 275 -2.05 -12.18 26.80
C PRO A 275 -2.46 -12.01 28.25
N SER A 276 -2.41 -10.78 28.74
CA SER A 276 -2.92 -10.43 30.05
C SER A 276 -4.43 -10.29 29.89
N ARG A 277 -5.22 -10.86 30.81
CA ARG A 277 -6.68 -10.71 30.79
C ARG A 277 -7.01 -9.22 30.74
N ALA A 278 -7.40 -8.73 29.56
CA ALA A 278 -7.84 -7.37 29.40
C ALA A 278 -9.07 -7.17 30.29
N GLN A 279 -9.01 -6.18 31.18
CA GLN A 279 -10.23 -5.69 31.79
C GLN A 279 -11.02 -5.01 30.67
N PRO A 280 -12.28 -5.42 30.41
CA PRO A 280 -13.09 -4.73 29.42
C PRO A 280 -13.17 -3.26 29.79
N GLU A 281 -12.90 -2.36 28.84
CA GLU A 281 -13.11 -0.92 29.08
C GLU A 281 -14.55 -0.71 29.55
N THR A 282 -14.70 -0.14 30.74
CA THR A 282 -15.98 0.02 31.44
C THR A 282 -16.93 0.99 30.72
N GLN A 283 -16.43 1.77 29.76
CA GLN A 283 -17.22 2.72 28.98
C GLN A 283 -17.71 2.12 27.66
N LYS A 284 -19.03 2.03 27.50
CA LYS A 284 -19.64 1.84 26.17
C LYS A 284 -19.38 3.10 25.34
N GLY A 285 -18.48 3.00 24.37
CA GLY A 285 -18.22 4.09 23.42
C GLY A 285 -19.43 4.46 22.59
N THR A 286 -19.36 5.63 21.93
CA THR A 286 -20.33 6.03 20.91
C THR A 286 -20.43 4.95 19.82
N PRO A 287 -21.64 4.54 19.41
CA PRO A 287 -21.78 3.53 18.36
C PRO A 287 -21.17 4.01 17.04
N LEU A 288 -20.54 3.10 16.30
CA LEU A 288 -19.88 3.36 15.00
C LEU A 288 -20.78 4.09 14.01
N LEU A 289 -22.08 3.76 13.98
CA LEU A 289 -23.04 4.39 13.07
C LEU A 289 -23.21 5.90 13.33
N THR A 290 -23.10 6.32 14.60
CA THR A 290 -23.18 7.74 14.96
C THR A 290 -21.91 8.47 14.57
N LEU A 291 -20.74 7.83 14.69
CA LEU A 291 -19.46 8.38 14.23
C LEU A 291 -19.43 8.52 12.69
N LEU A 292 -19.94 7.51 11.97
CA LEU A 292 -20.08 7.51 10.51
C LEU A 292 -21.07 8.55 9.97
N ARG A 293 -21.91 9.12 10.84
CA ARG A 293 -22.85 10.19 10.48
C ARG A 293 -22.30 11.58 10.77
N ASP A 294 -21.14 11.68 11.42
CA ASP A 294 -20.51 12.97 11.72
C ASP A 294 -19.84 13.55 10.47
N PRO A 295 -20.28 14.73 9.98
CA PRO A 295 -19.80 15.28 8.71
C PRO A 295 -18.29 15.53 8.72
N TYR A 296 -17.69 15.90 9.84
CA TYR A 296 -16.25 16.17 9.90
C TYR A 296 -15.42 14.88 9.85
N ILE A 297 -15.91 13.80 10.48
CA ILE A 297 -15.26 12.49 10.42
C ILE A 297 -15.34 11.94 9.00
N ILE A 298 -16.49 12.10 8.32
CA ILE A 298 -16.65 11.69 6.92
C ILE A 298 -15.70 12.47 6.00
N ILE A 299 -15.52 13.79 6.20
CA ILE A 299 -14.59 14.58 5.38
C ILE A 299 -13.15 14.07 5.58
N ALA A 300 -12.72 13.86 6.83
CA ALA A 300 -11.39 13.32 7.11
C ALA A 300 -11.19 11.91 6.53
N ALA A 301 -12.20 11.04 6.65
CA ALA A 301 -12.19 9.71 6.05
C ALA A 301 -12.14 9.78 4.51
N GLY A 302 -12.91 10.68 3.91
CA GLY A 302 -12.90 10.92 2.47
C GLY A 302 -11.53 11.38 1.97
N SER A 303 -10.85 12.29 2.69
CA SER A 303 -9.49 12.71 2.34
C SER A 303 -8.51 11.54 2.32
N ILE A 304 -8.56 10.67 3.33
CA ILE A 304 -7.72 9.44 3.38
C ILE A 304 -8.04 8.55 2.18
N CYS A 305 -9.34 8.33 1.90
CA CYS A 305 -9.78 7.45 0.82
C CYS A 305 -9.33 7.94 -0.55
N PHE A 306 -9.59 9.20 -0.90
CA PHE A 306 -9.29 9.73 -2.23
C PHE A 306 -7.78 9.85 -2.47
N ALA A 307 -7.03 10.38 -1.50
CA ALA A 307 -5.55 10.45 -1.59
C ALA A 307 -4.91 9.07 -1.82
N ASN A 308 -5.37 8.04 -1.10
CA ASN A 308 -4.83 6.69 -1.24
C ASN A 308 -5.39 5.93 -2.45
N MET A 309 -6.61 6.25 -2.90
CA MET A 309 -7.17 5.69 -4.14
C MET A 309 -6.31 6.06 -5.35
N ALA A 310 -5.74 7.26 -5.33
CA ALA A 310 -4.87 7.80 -6.36
C ALA A 310 -3.61 6.94 -6.60
N ILE A 311 -2.87 6.60 -5.53
CA ILE A 311 -1.74 5.66 -5.62
C ILE A 311 -2.20 4.23 -5.89
N ALA A 312 -3.32 3.80 -5.31
CA ALA A 312 -3.83 2.45 -5.50
C ALA A 312 -4.28 2.17 -6.94
N MET A 313 -4.83 3.16 -7.65
CA MET A 313 -5.10 3.07 -9.09
C MET A 313 -3.81 3.01 -9.92
N LEU A 314 -2.77 3.71 -9.46
CA LEU A 314 -1.47 3.79 -10.14
C LEU A 314 -0.66 2.50 -9.98
N GLU A 315 -0.78 1.77 -8.87
CA GLU A 315 -0.05 0.51 -8.60
C GLU A 315 -0.20 -0.57 -9.69
N PRO A 316 -1.42 -1.00 -10.10
CA PRO A 316 -1.56 -1.99 -11.16
C PRO A 316 -1.38 -1.39 -12.55
N ALA A 317 -1.74 -0.11 -12.74
CA ALA A 317 -1.78 0.51 -14.05
C ALA A 317 -0.39 0.96 -14.54
N LEU A 318 0.47 1.45 -13.63
CA LEU A 318 1.78 1.99 -13.98
C LEU A 318 2.76 0.93 -14.52
N PRO A 319 2.95 -0.25 -13.88
CA PRO A 319 3.86 -1.26 -14.42
C PRO A 319 3.45 -1.72 -15.81
N ILE A 320 2.14 -1.85 -16.04
CA ILE A 320 1.60 -2.29 -17.32
C ILE A 320 1.85 -1.22 -18.38
N TRP A 321 1.54 0.03 -18.08
CA TRP A 321 1.83 1.14 -18.98
C TRP A 321 3.33 1.30 -19.26
N MET A 322 4.20 1.05 -18.28
CA MET A 322 5.66 1.03 -18.49
C MET A 322 6.14 -0.12 -19.39
N MET A 323 5.49 -1.28 -19.32
CA MET A 323 5.78 -2.39 -20.24
C MET A 323 5.33 -2.06 -21.66
N GLU A 324 4.16 -1.43 -21.84
CA GLU A 324 3.61 -1.07 -23.14
C GLU A 324 4.35 0.10 -23.82
N THR A 325 4.65 1.17 -23.08
CA THR A 325 5.15 2.42 -23.68
C THR A 325 6.66 2.61 -23.59
N MET A 326 7.31 2.05 -22.57
CA MET A 326 8.72 2.29 -22.26
C MET A 326 9.61 1.05 -22.39
N CYS A 327 9.04 -0.12 -22.70
CA CYS A 327 9.72 -1.42 -22.78
C CYS A 327 10.73 -1.65 -21.65
N SER A 328 10.29 -1.38 -20.42
CA SER A 328 11.15 -1.42 -19.22
C SER A 328 11.45 -2.86 -18.78
N ARG A 329 12.65 -3.09 -18.25
CA ARG A 329 13.05 -4.38 -17.66
C ARG A 329 12.25 -4.67 -16.37
N LYS A 330 12.13 -5.95 -15.99
CA LYS A 330 11.34 -6.39 -14.82
C LYS A 330 11.74 -5.70 -13.50
N TRP A 331 13.03 -5.58 -13.19
CA TRP A 331 13.49 -4.85 -11.99
C TRP A 331 13.12 -3.36 -12.00
N GLN A 332 13.00 -2.72 -13.17
CA GLN A 332 12.68 -1.30 -13.30
C GLN A 332 11.23 -0.98 -12.90
N LEU A 333 10.33 -1.96 -13.00
CA LEU A 333 8.92 -1.79 -12.62
C LEU A 333 8.77 -1.45 -11.12
N GLY A 334 9.52 -2.12 -10.25
CA GLY A 334 9.51 -1.82 -8.81
C GLY A 334 10.28 -0.54 -8.45
N VAL A 335 11.38 -0.26 -9.16
CA VAL A 335 12.21 0.94 -8.94
C VAL A 335 11.47 2.24 -9.27
N ALA A 336 10.49 2.22 -10.17
CA ALA A 336 9.68 3.38 -10.50
C ALA A 336 8.86 3.94 -9.31
N PHE A 337 8.56 3.12 -8.30
CA PHE A 337 7.85 3.52 -7.09
C PHE A 337 8.75 4.05 -5.96
N LEU A 338 10.09 3.92 -6.09
CA LEU A 338 11.03 4.43 -5.09
C LEU A 338 10.88 5.93 -4.82
N PRO A 339 10.77 6.81 -5.85
CA PRO A 339 10.62 8.25 -5.61
C PRO A 339 9.39 8.57 -4.76
N ALA A 340 8.25 7.93 -5.06
CA ALA A 340 7.02 8.08 -4.28
C ALA A 340 7.20 7.59 -2.84
N SER A 341 7.88 6.47 -2.66
CA SER A 341 7.97 5.89 -1.33
C SER A 341 8.96 6.63 -0.42
N ILE A 342 10.07 7.12 -0.98
CA ILE A 342 11.03 7.96 -0.26
C ILE A 342 10.34 9.26 0.15
N SER A 343 9.61 9.87 -0.79
CA SER A 343 8.92 11.12 -0.53
C SER A 343 7.75 10.95 0.43
N TYR A 344 7.07 9.81 0.42
CA TYR A 344 6.04 9.44 1.39
C TYR A 344 6.61 9.32 2.81
N LEU A 345 7.76 8.67 2.98
CA LEU A 345 8.46 8.61 4.26
C LEU A 345 8.87 10.01 4.76
N ILE A 346 9.41 10.84 3.87
CA ILE A 346 9.79 12.23 4.17
C ILE A 346 8.55 13.04 4.57
N GLY A 347 7.48 12.97 3.79
CA GLY A 347 6.23 13.69 4.02
C GLY A 347 5.60 13.32 5.36
N THR A 348 5.49 12.02 5.65
CA THR A 348 4.88 11.52 6.89
C THR A 348 5.64 11.98 8.14
N ASN A 349 6.98 11.94 8.12
CA ASN A 349 7.79 12.36 9.27
C ASN A 349 7.85 13.88 9.45
N ILE A 350 8.00 14.64 8.36
CA ILE A 350 8.06 16.12 8.45
C ILE A 350 6.70 16.68 8.88
N PHE A 351 5.61 16.25 8.24
CA PHE A 351 4.28 16.78 8.51
C PHE A 351 3.63 16.20 9.76
N GLY A 352 4.13 15.08 10.30
CA GLY A 352 3.73 14.62 11.64
C GLY A 352 3.94 15.68 12.73
N VAL A 353 5.05 16.41 12.69
CA VAL A 353 5.33 17.52 13.63
C VAL A 353 4.86 18.86 13.09
N LEU A 354 5.10 19.14 11.81
CA LEU A 354 4.84 20.45 11.22
C LEU A 354 3.34 20.76 11.11
N ALA A 355 2.48 19.75 10.95
CA ALA A 355 1.03 19.94 10.86
C ALA A 355 0.42 20.55 12.13
N HIS A 356 1.08 20.41 13.29
CA HIS A 356 0.66 21.08 14.51
C HIS A 356 0.84 22.60 14.44
N LYS A 357 1.88 23.09 13.75
CA LYS A 357 2.16 24.53 13.62
C LYS A 357 1.40 25.17 12.47
N MET A 358 1.30 24.49 11.33
CA MET A 358 0.64 25.01 10.12
C MET A 358 -0.88 24.83 10.16
N GLY A 359 -1.39 23.94 11.01
CA GLY A 359 -2.78 23.52 11.06
C GLY A 359 -3.02 22.27 10.20
N ARG A 360 -3.52 21.20 10.84
CA ARG A 360 -3.74 19.88 10.21
C ARG A 360 -4.67 19.94 8.99
N TRP A 361 -5.69 20.79 9.01
CA TRP A 361 -6.63 20.98 7.90
C TRP A 361 -5.95 21.59 6.65
N LEU A 362 -5.00 22.50 6.85
CA LEU A 362 -4.28 23.17 5.75
C LEU A 362 -3.31 22.21 5.08
N CYS A 363 -2.61 21.39 5.86
CA CYS A 363 -1.75 20.33 5.33
C CYS A 363 -2.56 19.34 4.48
N ALA A 364 -3.75 18.95 4.94
CA ALA A 364 -4.63 18.07 4.16
C ALA A 364 -5.10 18.69 2.84
N LEU A 365 -5.52 19.96 2.89
CA LEU A 365 -5.94 20.73 1.71
C LEU A 365 -4.82 20.81 0.66
N LEU A 366 -3.61 21.19 1.09
CA LEU A 366 -2.44 21.28 0.21
C LEU A 366 -2.03 19.91 -0.31
N GLY A 367 -2.06 18.89 0.54
CA GLY A 367 -1.76 17.51 0.16
C GLY A 367 -2.67 17.02 -0.96
N MET A 368 -3.99 17.14 -0.82
CA MET A 368 -4.94 16.73 -1.86
C MET A 368 -4.70 17.44 -3.21
N ILE A 369 -4.41 18.75 -3.19
CA ILE A 369 -4.10 19.50 -4.41
C ILE A 369 -2.80 19.00 -5.05
N ILE A 370 -1.75 18.77 -4.26
CA ILE A 370 -0.47 18.31 -4.77
C ILE A 370 -0.58 16.87 -5.32
N VAL A 371 -1.33 15.97 -4.67
CA VAL A 371 -1.62 14.62 -5.21
C VAL A 371 -2.27 14.74 -6.58
N GLY A 372 -3.34 15.53 -6.70
CA GLY A 372 -4.06 15.64 -7.97
C GLY A 372 -3.23 16.23 -9.09
N ILE A 373 -2.45 17.29 -8.83
CA ILE A 373 -1.51 17.87 -9.81
C ILE A 373 -0.43 16.85 -10.20
N SER A 374 0.15 16.14 -9.22
CA SER A 374 1.22 15.18 -9.48
C SER A 374 0.74 14.02 -10.35
N ILE A 375 -0.47 13.51 -10.12
CA ILE A 375 -1.03 12.43 -10.94
C ILE A 375 -1.39 12.90 -12.35
N LEU A 376 -1.88 14.13 -12.51
CA LEU A 376 -2.07 14.74 -13.83
C LEU A 376 -0.76 14.82 -14.63
N CYS A 377 0.38 14.96 -13.95
CA CYS A 377 1.69 14.99 -14.59
C CYS A 377 2.24 13.60 -15.00
N VAL A 378 1.75 12.50 -14.42
CA VAL A 378 2.29 11.14 -14.68
C VAL A 378 2.21 10.73 -16.16
N PRO A 379 1.08 10.90 -16.88
CA PRO A 379 0.96 10.48 -18.28
C PRO A 379 1.87 11.22 -19.26
N PHE A 380 2.40 12.38 -18.88
CA PHE A 380 3.30 13.17 -19.73
C PHE A 380 4.75 12.63 -19.73
N ALA A 381 5.07 11.69 -18.86
CA ALA A 381 6.42 11.14 -18.78
C ALA A 381 6.70 10.18 -19.94
N LYS A 382 7.72 10.46 -20.76
CA LYS A 382 8.10 9.59 -21.90
C LYS A 382 9.18 8.55 -21.56
N ASN A 383 9.85 8.72 -20.42
CA ASN A 383 10.95 7.88 -19.95
C ASN A 383 10.81 7.65 -18.45
N ILE A 384 11.44 6.60 -17.91
CA ILE A 384 11.46 6.29 -16.46
C ILE A 384 11.92 7.48 -15.60
N TYR A 385 12.89 8.26 -16.08
CA TYR A 385 13.37 9.46 -15.38
C TYR A 385 12.30 10.56 -15.28
N GLY A 386 11.38 10.62 -16.24
CA GLY A 386 10.25 11.54 -16.24
C GLY A 386 9.18 11.19 -15.20
N LEU A 387 9.11 9.94 -14.73
CA LEU A 387 8.19 9.54 -13.65
C LEU A 387 8.69 9.97 -12.27
N ILE A 388 9.98 10.26 -12.11
CA ILE A 388 10.58 10.53 -10.79
C ILE A 388 9.90 11.72 -10.10
N ALA A 389 9.75 12.85 -10.81
CA ALA A 389 9.18 14.06 -10.23
C ALA A 389 7.67 13.93 -9.91
N PRO A 390 6.81 13.43 -10.81
CA PRO A 390 5.41 13.15 -10.50
C PRO A 390 5.25 12.16 -9.33
N ASN A 391 5.95 11.01 -9.36
CA ASN A 391 5.83 10.01 -8.29
C ASN A 391 6.33 10.56 -6.95
N PHE A 392 7.41 11.34 -6.94
CA PHE A 392 7.87 12.03 -5.74
C PHE A 392 6.78 12.96 -5.19
N GLY A 393 6.12 13.75 -6.05
CA GLY A 393 5.01 14.61 -5.66
C GLY A 393 3.82 13.85 -5.05
N VAL A 394 3.41 12.74 -5.68
CA VAL A 394 2.33 11.86 -5.18
C VAL A 394 2.65 11.36 -3.78
N GLY A 395 3.81 10.73 -3.59
CA GLY A 395 4.18 10.17 -2.30
C GLY A 395 4.28 11.21 -1.20
N PHE A 396 4.94 12.35 -1.48
CA PHE A 396 5.10 13.43 -0.51
C PHE A 396 3.76 13.96 -0.02
N ALA A 397 2.83 14.13 -0.96
CA ALA A 397 1.52 14.68 -0.69
C ALA A 397 0.60 13.70 0.04
N ILE A 398 0.64 12.41 -0.28
CA ILE A 398 -0.07 11.38 0.50
C ILE A 398 0.48 11.33 1.94
N GLY A 399 1.80 11.42 2.12
CA GLY A 399 2.42 11.45 3.45
C GLY A 399 2.00 12.68 4.27
N MET A 400 1.82 13.82 3.61
CA MET A 400 1.27 15.03 4.21
C MET A 400 -0.20 14.85 4.65
N VAL A 401 -1.03 14.17 3.85
CA VAL A 401 -2.44 13.88 4.18
C VAL A 401 -2.53 12.90 5.35
N ASP A 402 -1.87 11.75 5.26
CA ASP A 402 -1.99 10.67 6.27
C ASP A 402 -1.51 11.11 7.66
N SER A 403 -0.37 11.81 7.71
CA SER A 403 0.18 12.36 8.96
C SER A 403 -0.72 13.41 9.61
N SER A 404 -1.56 14.08 8.84
CA SER A 404 -2.47 15.13 9.32
C SER A 404 -3.85 14.58 9.70
N MET A 405 -4.36 13.58 8.97
CA MET A 405 -5.72 13.05 9.13
C MET A 405 -5.88 12.11 10.32
N MET A 406 -4.92 11.22 10.61
CA MET A 406 -5.05 10.32 11.75
C MET A 406 -5.14 11.08 13.10
N PRO A 407 -4.31 12.11 13.35
CA PRO A 407 -4.47 12.93 14.55
C PRO A 407 -5.74 13.81 14.55
N ILE A 408 -6.20 14.31 13.39
CA ILE A 408 -7.44 15.11 13.35
C ILE A 408 -8.65 14.26 13.73
N MET A 409 -8.67 13.00 13.35
CA MET A 409 -9.73 12.07 13.72
C MET A 409 -9.79 11.83 15.23
N GLY A 410 -8.64 11.64 15.89
CA GLY A 410 -8.57 11.56 17.35
C GLY A 410 -9.14 12.82 18.02
N TYR A 411 -8.72 14.00 17.54
CA TYR A 411 -9.21 15.29 18.03
C TYR A 411 -10.72 15.47 17.86
N LEU A 412 -11.28 15.11 16.70
CA LEU A 412 -12.73 15.23 16.43
C LEU A 412 -13.57 14.42 17.40
N VAL A 413 -13.06 13.27 17.83
CA VAL A 413 -13.77 12.37 18.72
C VAL A 413 -13.67 12.86 20.16
N ASP A 414 -12.49 13.33 20.56
CA ASP A 414 -12.30 14.01 21.84
C ASP A 414 -13.20 15.25 21.95
N LEU A 415 -13.49 15.93 20.84
CA LEU A 415 -14.36 17.10 20.80
C LEU A 415 -15.87 16.78 20.83
N ARG A 416 -16.33 15.74 20.13
CA ARG A 416 -17.77 15.55 19.84
C ARG A 416 -18.40 14.27 20.39
N HIS A 417 -17.59 13.31 20.82
CA HIS A 417 -18.04 11.97 21.19
C HIS A 417 -17.35 11.50 22.48
N VAL A 418 -17.78 10.34 22.98
CA VAL A 418 -17.06 9.64 24.06
C VAL A 418 -15.88 8.93 23.41
N SER A 419 -14.68 9.19 23.90
CA SER A 419 -13.42 8.87 23.25
C SER A 419 -13.07 7.39 23.29
N VAL A 420 -13.64 6.62 22.37
CA VAL A 420 -13.18 5.26 22.04
C VAL A 420 -12.39 5.31 20.74
N TYR A 421 -11.08 5.45 20.89
CA TYR A 421 -10.14 5.64 19.78
C TYR A 421 -10.15 4.49 18.77
N GLY A 422 -10.30 3.25 19.24
CA GLY A 422 -10.33 2.06 18.38
C GLY A 422 -11.43 2.13 17.30
N SER A 423 -12.61 2.66 17.64
CA SER A 423 -13.72 2.81 16.69
C SER A 423 -13.44 3.83 15.59
N VAL A 424 -12.68 4.87 15.90
CA VAL A 424 -12.41 5.99 15.00
C VAL A 424 -11.29 5.63 14.04
N TYR A 425 -10.22 5.03 14.57
CA TYR A 425 -9.15 4.50 13.73
C TYR A 425 -9.62 3.33 12.87
N ALA A 426 -10.63 2.56 13.31
CA ALA A 426 -11.29 1.60 12.44
C ALA A 426 -12.01 2.28 11.26
N ILE A 427 -12.65 3.44 11.45
CA ILE A 427 -13.24 4.22 10.34
C ILE A 427 -12.15 4.73 9.38
N ALA A 428 -11.01 5.19 9.92
CA ALA A 428 -9.86 5.61 9.12
C ALA A 428 -9.33 4.47 8.26
N ASP A 429 -9.12 3.30 8.87
CA ASP A 429 -8.62 2.09 8.19
C ASP A 429 -9.62 1.59 7.15
N VAL A 430 -10.93 1.65 7.44
CA VAL A 430 -12.01 1.39 6.47
C VAL A 430 -11.91 2.34 5.26
N ALA A 431 -11.68 3.64 5.49
CA ALA A 431 -11.54 4.59 4.40
C ALA A 431 -10.28 4.35 3.55
N PHE A 432 -9.16 4.03 4.20
CA PHE A 432 -7.92 3.61 3.54
C PHE A 432 -8.14 2.35 2.68
N CYS A 433 -8.77 1.32 3.25
CA CYS A 433 -9.10 0.07 2.56
C CYS A 433 -10.08 0.29 1.41
N MET A 434 -11.02 1.23 1.55
CA MET A 434 -11.96 1.55 0.47
C MET A 434 -11.23 2.12 -0.75
N GLY A 435 -10.23 2.98 -0.53
CA GLY A 435 -9.36 3.48 -1.61
C GLY A 435 -8.58 2.35 -2.30
N PHE A 436 -7.99 1.44 -1.53
CA PHE A 436 -7.24 0.29 -2.06
C PHE A 436 -8.10 -0.86 -2.60
N ALA A 437 -9.40 -0.92 -2.28
CA ALA A 437 -10.34 -1.88 -2.85
C ALA A 437 -10.94 -1.36 -4.17
N LEU A 438 -11.42 -0.12 -4.17
CA LEU A 438 -12.04 0.50 -5.34
C LEU A 438 -11.01 0.96 -6.37
N GLY A 439 -9.85 1.44 -5.93
CA GLY A 439 -8.80 1.97 -6.80
C GLY A 439 -8.31 0.96 -7.83
N PRO A 440 -7.67 -0.17 -7.44
CA PRO A 440 -7.20 -1.18 -8.39
C PRO A 440 -8.33 -1.83 -9.21
N SER A 441 -9.50 -2.06 -8.58
CA SER A 441 -10.66 -2.67 -9.26
C SER A 441 -11.21 -1.78 -10.39
N ALA A 442 -11.46 -0.50 -10.08
CA ALA A 442 -11.95 0.46 -11.06
C ALA A 442 -10.82 0.89 -12.02
N GLY A 443 -9.60 1.05 -11.52
CA GLY A 443 -8.42 1.46 -12.29
C GLY A 443 -8.10 0.49 -13.42
N GLY A 444 -8.10 -0.82 -13.14
CA GLY A 444 -7.90 -1.84 -14.18
C GLY A 444 -8.97 -1.82 -15.27
N ALA A 445 -10.24 -1.63 -14.90
CA ALA A 445 -11.36 -1.56 -15.83
C ALA A 445 -11.39 -0.26 -16.65
N ILE A 446 -11.13 0.89 -16.02
CA ILE A 446 -11.10 2.21 -16.67
C ILE A 446 -9.88 2.31 -17.58
N ALA A 447 -8.70 1.85 -17.15
CA ALA A 447 -7.52 1.77 -18.01
C ALA A 447 -7.81 0.95 -19.27
N LYS A 448 -8.61 -0.12 -19.15
CA LYS A 448 -9.05 -0.93 -20.29
C LYS A 448 -10.04 -0.23 -21.21
N ALA A 449 -10.97 0.54 -20.66
CA ALA A 449 -12.04 1.15 -21.44
C ALA A 449 -11.64 2.48 -22.11
N ILE A 450 -10.87 3.32 -21.42
CA ILE A 450 -10.61 4.72 -21.81
C ILE A 450 -9.10 5.01 -21.92
N GLY A 451 -8.23 4.10 -21.44
CA GLY A 451 -6.78 4.24 -21.48
C GLY A 451 -6.16 4.85 -20.22
N PHE A 452 -4.86 4.62 -20.05
CA PHE A 452 -4.09 5.07 -18.88
C PHE A 452 -4.09 6.59 -18.64
N PRO A 453 -3.91 7.48 -19.65
CA PRO A 453 -3.90 8.92 -19.43
C PRO A 453 -5.22 9.47 -18.88
N TRP A 454 -6.35 8.97 -19.38
CA TRP A 454 -7.69 9.38 -18.93
C TRP A 454 -7.99 8.90 -17.51
N LEU A 455 -7.56 7.68 -17.16
CA LEU A 455 -7.64 7.20 -15.78
C LEU A 455 -6.97 8.18 -14.81
N MET A 456 -5.72 8.58 -15.10
CA MET A 456 -4.95 9.50 -14.27
C MET A 456 -5.56 10.91 -14.21
N THR A 457 -6.15 11.37 -15.32
CA THR A 457 -6.82 12.67 -15.36
C THR A 457 -8.10 12.69 -14.52
N ILE A 458 -8.92 11.63 -14.59
CA ILE A 458 -10.16 11.52 -13.81
C ILE A 458 -9.85 11.56 -12.31
N ILE A 459 -8.92 10.73 -11.83
CA ILE A 459 -8.59 10.67 -10.40
C ILE A 459 -7.94 11.97 -9.92
N GLY A 460 -7.03 12.57 -10.71
CA GLY A 460 -6.40 13.84 -10.34
C GLY A 460 -7.39 15.00 -10.23
N ILE A 461 -8.41 15.04 -11.10
CA ILE A 461 -9.50 16.03 -11.00
C ILE A 461 -10.36 15.77 -9.76
N VAL A 462 -10.70 14.51 -9.47
CA VAL A 462 -11.49 14.15 -8.28
C VAL A 462 -10.78 14.60 -6.99
N ASP A 463 -9.47 14.39 -6.88
CA ASP A 463 -8.68 14.82 -5.72
C ASP A 463 -8.68 16.35 -5.55
N ILE A 464 -8.49 17.09 -6.64
CA ILE A 464 -8.51 18.56 -6.63
C ILE A 464 -9.91 19.08 -6.27
N LEU A 465 -10.97 18.46 -6.78
CA LEU A 465 -12.36 18.82 -6.46
C LEU A 465 -12.74 18.50 -5.02
N PHE A 466 -12.15 17.46 -4.43
CA PHE A 466 -12.38 17.11 -3.03
C PHE A 466 -11.63 18.05 -2.06
N ALA A 467 -10.48 18.59 -2.47
CA ALA A 467 -9.62 19.40 -1.61
C ALA A 467 -10.35 20.54 -0.84
N PRO A 468 -11.21 21.38 -1.46
CA PRO A 468 -11.92 22.46 -0.76
C PRO A 468 -12.76 22.00 0.45
N LEU A 469 -13.24 20.75 0.46
CA LEU A 469 -13.99 20.20 1.60
C LEU A 469 -13.13 20.12 2.87
N CYS A 470 -11.81 19.99 2.74
CA CYS A 470 -10.89 20.03 3.87
C CYS A 470 -10.92 21.38 4.61
N PHE A 471 -11.40 22.47 3.99
CA PHE A 471 -11.56 23.76 4.65
C PHE A 471 -12.55 23.69 5.83
N PHE A 472 -13.57 22.84 5.76
CA PHE A 472 -14.53 22.66 6.85
C PHE A 472 -13.88 22.08 8.12
N LEU A 473 -12.73 21.41 8.02
CA LEU A 473 -11.99 20.90 9.16
C LEU A 473 -11.26 22.01 9.95
N ARG A 474 -11.26 23.26 9.48
CA ARG A 474 -10.60 24.40 10.16
C ARG A 474 -11.22 24.72 11.53
N SER A 475 -12.54 24.67 11.63
CA SER A 475 -13.29 25.03 12.83
C SER A 475 -14.43 24.05 13.06
N PRO A 476 -14.14 22.82 13.52
CA PRO A 476 -15.19 21.87 13.84
C PRO A 476 -16.04 22.41 15.01
N SER A 477 -17.35 22.46 14.83
CA SER A 477 -18.28 22.89 15.88
C SER A 477 -18.27 21.88 17.03
N ALA A 478 -17.91 22.30 18.24
CA ALA A 478 -18.01 21.44 19.42
C ALA A 478 -19.50 21.23 19.79
N LYS A 479 -19.83 20.08 20.41
CA LYS A 479 -21.17 19.90 20.99
C LYS A 479 -21.34 20.84 22.19
N GLU A 480 -22.53 21.43 22.30
CA GLU A 480 -22.90 22.42 23.33
C GLU A 480 -22.57 21.95 24.77
N GLU A 481 -22.75 20.65 25.07
CA GLU A 481 -22.42 20.07 26.39
C GLU A 481 -20.93 20.14 26.75
N LYS A 482 -20.02 19.98 25.78
CA LYS A 482 -18.57 20.10 26.03
C LYS A 482 -18.10 21.55 25.96
N MET A 483 -18.80 22.42 25.23
CA MET A 483 -18.57 23.88 25.32
C MET A 483 -18.90 24.39 26.72
N ALA A 484 -19.99 23.92 27.34
CA ALA A 484 -20.33 24.26 28.71
C ALA A 484 -19.23 23.86 29.71
N ILE A 485 -18.65 22.66 29.58
CA ILE A 485 -17.54 22.19 30.44
C ILE A 485 -16.22 22.94 30.15
N LEU A 486 -15.95 23.31 28.89
CA LEU A 486 -14.76 24.08 28.50
C LEU A 486 -14.84 25.56 28.90
N MET A 487 -16.05 26.12 29.02
CA MET A 487 -16.28 27.50 29.48
C MET A 487 -16.42 27.63 30.99
N ASP A 488 -16.62 26.51 31.70
CA ASP A 488 -16.66 26.48 33.16
C ASP A 488 -15.26 26.74 33.75
N HIS A 489 -15.05 27.95 34.26
CA HIS A 489 -13.77 28.45 34.79
C HIS A 489 -13.23 27.67 36.01
N ASN A 490 -13.99 26.70 36.53
CA ASN A 490 -13.64 25.92 37.73
C ASN A 490 -13.08 24.51 37.44
N CYS A 491 -12.84 24.12 36.19
CA CYS A 491 -12.31 22.79 35.89
C CYS A 491 -10.75 22.75 35.87
N PRO A 492 -10.07 21.89 36.66
CA PRO A 492 -8.60 21.91 36.81
C PRO A 492 -7.83 21.29 35.64
N LEU A 493 -8.50 20.87 34.57
CA LEU A 493 -7.86 20.32 33.36
C LEU A 493 -7.41 21.47 32.45
N LYS A 494 -6.22 22.02 32.73
CA LYS A 494 -5.50 22.94 31.83
C LYS A 494 -5.16 22.23 30.51
N THR A 495 -6.10 22.23 29.58
CA THR A 495 -5.80 21.97 28.17
C THR A 495 -5.29 23.29 27.60
N LYS A 496 -3.99 23.41 27.33
CA LYS A 496 -3.42 24.61 26.68
C LYS A 496 -4.01 24.74 25.27
N MET A 497 -4.97 25.64 25.09
CA MET A 497 -5.42 26.09 23.77
C MET A 497 -4.41 27.10 23.21
N TYR A 498 -3.88 26.82 22.02
CA TYR A 498 -3.28 27.83 21.15
C TYR A 498 -4.38 28.37 20.24
N THR A 499 -5.15 29.33 20.74
CA THR A 499 -5.97 30.20 19.89
C THR A 499 -5.16 31.46 19.57
N GLN A 500 -4.97 31.63 18.27
CA GLN A 500 -4.30 32.74 17.62
C GLN A 500 -4.98 34.06 17.99
N ASN A 501 -4.23 34.98 18.61
CA ASN A 501 -4.63 36.36 18.88
C ASN A 501 -5.11 37.03 17.59
N ASN A 502 -6.41 37.33 17.51
CA ASN A 502 -6.99 38.55 16.94
C ASN A 502 -8.52 38.44 16.92
N VAL A 503 -9.15 38.79 18.05
CA VAL A 503 -10.49 39.39 18.03
C VAL A 503 -10.43 40.57 18.98
N GLN A 504 -10.64 41.76 18.43
CA GLN A 504 -10.71 43.04 19.14
C GLN A 504 -11.68 42.95 20.31
N SER A 505 -11.17 43.29 21.49
CA SER A 505 -11.94 43.60 22.70
C SER A 505 -12.82 44.84 22.47
N TYR A 506 -14.13 44.68 22.58
CA TYR A 506 -15.04 45.78 22.88
C TYR A 506 -15.06 46.00 24.40
N PRO A 507 -15.00 47.24 24.92
CA PRO A 507 -15.08 47.48 26.34
C PRO A 507 -16.56 47.43 26.77
N VAL A 508 -16.88 46.54 27.70
CA VAL A 508 -18.12 46.62 28.49
C VAL A 508 -17.76 47.43 29.73
N GLY A 509 -18.49 48.52 29.93
CA GLY A 509 -18.30 49.45 31.04
C GLY A 509 -18.64 48.79 32.38
N ASP A 510 -17.83 49.12 33.38
CA ASP A 510 -18.15 48.96 34.79
C ASP A 510 -19.24 49.97 35.14
N ASP A 511 -20.40 49.49 35.60
CA ASP A 511 -21.28 50.25 36.47
C ASP A 511 -21.62 49.36 37.66
N GLU A 512 -20.97 49.67 38.78
CA GLU A 512 -21.23 49.17 40.12
C GLU A 512 -22.57 49.72 40.61
N GLU A 513 -23.57 48.87 40.85
CA GLU A 513 -24.70 49.24 41.72
C GLU A 513 -24.41 48.79 43.16
N SER A 514 -24.27 49.80 44.00
CA SER A 514 -24.11 49.75 45.44
C SER A 514 -25.48 49.69 46.10
N GLU A 515 -25.83 48.58 46.73
CA GLU A 515 -26.93 48.54 47.69
C GLU A 515 -26.42 48.97 49.07
N SER A 516 -26.88 50.15 49.48
CA SER A 516 -26.70 50.78 50.78
C SER A 516 -27.75 50.26 51.77
N ASP A 517 -27.29 49.59 52.84
CA ASP A 517 -28.07 49.34 54.06
C ASP A 517 -27.92 50.54 55.02
N GLU A 518 -29.03 51.24 55.31
CA GLU A 518 -29.20 52.02 56.54
C GLU A 518 -30.70 52.23 56.84
N TYR A 519 -31.24 51.50 57.82
CA TYR A 519 -31.81 52.01 59.09
C TYR A 519 -32.58 50.92 59.87
#